data_AF-A0A7W1CQK9-F1
#
_entry.id   AF-A0A7W1CQK9-F1
#
_cell.length_a   1.000
_cell.length_b   1.000
_cell.length_c   1.000
_cell.angle_alpha   90.00
_cell.angle_beta   90.00
_cell.angle_gamma   90.00
#
_symmetry.space_group_name_H-M   'P 1'
#
loop_
_entity.id
_entity.type
_entity.pdbx_description
1 polymer ?
#
loop_
_entity_poly.entity_id
_entity_poly.type
_entity_poly.pdbx_seq_one_letter_code
_entity_poly.pdbx_strand_id
1 'polypeptide(L)' 'MDSSDDAGAHFLKNSVLYKEFLAEREEILKHKWIESEKTGSDIGFEKALLDWIVKHRSSWRERRVRESRLAKAPA' A
#
# COMPACT_ATOMS: atom_id res chain seq x y z
N MET A 1 -10.33 -26.25 20.49
CA MET A 1 -9.46 -25.24 21.13
C MET A 1 -8.05 -25.77 20.95
N ASP A 2 -7.28 -25.23 20.03
CA ASP A 2 -6.48 -24.04 20.34
C ASP A 2 -6.55 -22.98 19.24
N SER A 3 -7.10 -21.82 19.61
CA SER A 3 -7.29 -20.61 18.81
C SER A 3 -6.04 -19.72 18.89
N SER A 4 -4.84 -20.29 18.72
CA SER A 4 -3.59 -19.51 18.79
C SER A 4 -3.23 -18.81 17.48
N ASP A 5 -3.69 -19.30 16.32
CA ASP A 5 -3.38 -18.68 15.01
C ASP A 5 -4.16 -17.38 14.75
N ASP A 6 -5.37 -17.24 15.32
CA ASP A 6 -6.21 -16.04 15.12
C ASP A 6 -5.62 -14.80 15.83
N ALA A 7 -4.96 -15.01 16.97
CA ALA A 7 -4.27 -13.94 17.70
C ALA A 7 -3.09 -13.36 16.90
N GLY A 8 -2.34 -14.21 16.18
CA GLY A 8 -1.25 -13.77 15.29
C GLY A 8 -1.75 -12.96 14.10
N ALA A 9 -2.82 -13.42 13.45
CA ALA A 9 -3.47 -12.69 12.36
C ALA A 9 -4.10 -11.37 12.84
N HIS A 10 -4.67 -11.33 14.04
CA HIS A 10 -5.25 -10.13 14.64
C HIS A 10 -4.18 -9.11 15.09
N PHE A 11 -3.04 -9.58 15.59
CA PHE A 11 -1.90 -8.71 15.92
C PHE A 11 -1.27 -8.09 14.66
N LEU A 12 -1.16 -8.87 13.58
CA LEU A 12 -0.72 -8.37 12.27
C LEU A 12 -1.69 -7.33 11.72
N LYS A 13 -3.01 -7.54 11.83
CA LYS A 13 -4.04 -6.55 11.41
C LYS A 13 -3.92 -5.20 12.14
N ASN A 14 -3.44 -5.19 13.38
CA ASN A 14 -3.22 -3.96 14.15
C ASN A 14 -1.79 -3.40 14.01
N SER A 15 -0.90 -4.16 13.37
CA SER A 15 0.50 -3.77 13.17
C SER A 15 0.63 -2.67 12.13
N VAL A 16 1.69 -1.85 12.28
CA VAL A 16 2.08 -0.83 11.30
C VAL A 16 2.25 -1.46 9.90
N LEU A 17 2.72 -2.71 9.82
CA LEU A 17 2.91 -3.42 8.56
C LEU A 17 1.61 -3.59 7.76
N TYR A 18 0.51 -3.99 8.42
CA TYR A 18 -0.77 -4.15 7.74
C TYR A 18 -1.36 -2.80 7.29
N LYS A 19 -1.17 -1.74 8.08
CA LYS A 19 -1.56 -0.38 7.69
C LYS A 19 -0.77 0.11 6.48
N GLU A 20 0.53 -0.13 6.43
CA GLU A 20 1.35 0.19 5.25
C GLU A 20 0.92 -0.63 4.03
N PHE A 21 0.59 -1.92 4.21
CA PHE A 21 0.09 -2.76 3.13
C PHE A 21 -1.24 -2.24 2.56
N LEU A 22 -2.18 -1.83 3.42
CA LEU A 22 -3.43 -1.22 2.98
C LEU A 22 -3.19 0.09 2.23
N ALA A 23 -2.29 0.95 2.72
CA ALA A 23 -1.94 2.19 2.05
C ALA A 23 -1.29 1.94 0.67
N GLU A 24 -0.39 0.95 0.57
CA GLU A 24 0.20 0.53 -0.71
C GLU A 24 -0.87 0.03 -1.68
N ARG A 25 -1.81 -0.81 -1.22
CA ARG A 25 -2.95 -1.28 -2.02
C ARG A 25 -3.83 -0.14 -2.52
N GLU A 26 -4.11 0.85 -1.69
CA GLU A 26 -4.90 2.02 -2.11
C GLU A 26 -4.21 2.82 -3.22
N GLU A 27 -2.90 2.98 -3.17
CA GLU A 27 -2.16 3.67 -4.23
C GLU A 27 -2.16 2.89 -5.54
N ILE A 28 -2.09 1.56 -5.49
CA ILE A 28 -2.22 0.71 -6.68
C ILE A 28 -3.64 0.85 -7.28
N LEU A 29 -4.68 0.92 -6.45
CA LEU A 29 -6.05 1.12 -6.93
C LEU A 29 -6.24 2.51 -7.56
N LYS A 30 -5.64 3.56 -6.99
CA LYS A 30 -5.62 4.90 -7.60
C LYS A 30 -4.90 4.89 -8.94
N HIS A 31 -3.73 4.24 -9.02
CA HIS A 31 -2.98 4.08 -10.26
C HIS A 31 -3.78 3.35 -11.34
N LYS A 32 -4.42 2.24 -10.96
CA LYS A 32 -5.33 1.49 -11.83
C LYS A 32 -6.41 2.41 -12.39
N TRP A 33 -7.08 3.18 -11.53
CA TRP A 33 -8.13 4.09 -11.98
C TRP A 33 -7.60 5.12 -12.98
N ILE A 34 -6.51 5.83 -12.64
CA ILE A 34 -5.91 6.85 -13.51
C ILE A 34 -5.52 6.27 -14.88
N GLU A 35 -4.89 5.11 -14.91
CA GLU A 35 -4.49 4.47 -16.17
C GLU A 35 -5.68 3.96 -16.97
N SER A 36 -6.72 3.43 -16.30
CA SER A 36 -7.96 3.02 -16.95
C SER A 36 -8.70 4.21 -17.59
N GLU A 37 -8.73 5.37 -16.91
CA GLU A 37 -9.28 6.61 -17.47
C GLU A 37 -8.50 7.07 -18.70
N LYS A 38 -7.16 6.95 -18.69
CA LYS A 38 -6.32 7.31 -19.84
C LYS A 38 -6.53 6.39 -21.04
N THR A 39 -6.70 5.09 -20.82
CA THR A 39 -6.90 4.12 -21.90
C THR A 39 -8.36 3.97 -22.33
N GLY A 40 -9.30 4.61 -21.62
CA GLY A 40 -10.74 4.50 -21.87
C GLY A 40 -11.30 3.09 -21.63
N SER A 41 -10.58 2.24 -20.91
CA SER A 41 -10.95 0.86 -20.60
C SER A 41 -10.23 0.39 -19.35
N ASP A 42 -10.81 -0.57 -18.63
CA ASP A 42 -10.17 -1.08 -17.42
C ASP A 42 -8.90 -1.86 -17.76
N ILE A 43 -7.73 -1.37 -17.32
CA ILE A 43 -6.46 -2.04 -17.54
C ILE A 43 -6.29 -3.31 -16.68
N GLY A 44 -7.14 -3.49 -15.67
CA GLY A 44 -7.07 -4.62 -14.74
C GLY A 44 -6.06 -4.43 -13.62
N PHE A 45 -6.25 -5.17 -12.52
CA PHE A 45 -5.46 -5.00 -11.29
C PHE A 45 -4.00 -5.45 -11.46
N GLU A 46 -3.76 -6.59 -12.10
CA GLU A 46 -2.41 -7.14 -12.25
C GLU A 46 -1.50 -6.24 -13.10
N LYS A 47 -2.04 -5.70 -14.20
CA LYS A 47 -1.31 -4.74 -15.04
C LYS A 47 -0.99 -3.45 -14.30
N ALA A 48 -1.97 -2.90 -13.56
CA ALA A 48 -1.76 -1.72 -12.74
C ALA A 48 -0.73 -1.97 -11.63
N LEU A 49 -0.78 -3.14 -10.99
CA LEU A 49 0.14 -3.53 -9.93
C LEU A 49 1.58 -3.60 -10.44
N LEU A 50 1.83 -4.31 -11.54
CA LEU A 50 3.17 -4.44 -12.11
C LEU A 50 3.73 -3.08 -12.54
N ASP A 51 2.91 -2.27 -13.22
CA ASP A 51 3.31 -0.93 -13.65
C ASP A 51 3.66 -0.03 -12.46
N TRP A 52 2.82 -0.06 -11.41
CA TRP A 52 3.03 0.72 -10.20
C TRP A 52 4.26 0.29 -9.42
N ILE A 53 4.51 -1.03 -9.30
CA ILE A 53 5.69 -1.57 -8.64
C ILE A 53 6.97 -1.06 -9.31
N VAL A 54 7.00 -1.06 -10.65
CA VAL A 54 8.18 -0.66 -11.41
C VAL A 54 8.41 0.86 -11.37
N LYS A 55 7.34 1.67 -11.47
CA LYS A 55 7.48 3.12 -11.68
C LYS A 55 7.32 3.96 -10.42
N HIS A 56 6.55 3.51 -9.44
CA HIS A 56 6.07 4.37 -8.35
C HIS A 56 6.42 3.87 -6.95
N ARG A 57 6.57 2.55 -6.77
CA ARG A 57 6.71 1.97 -5.43
C ARG A 57 7.91 2.47 -4.62
N SER A 58 9.07 2.61 -5.25
CA SER A 58 10.29 3.05 -4.54
C SER A 58 10.14 4.46 -4.00
N SER A 59 9.72 5.41 -4.84
CA SER A 59 9.51 6.81 -4.44
C SER A 59 8.38 6.95 -3.42
N TRP A 60 7.31 6.15 -3.55
CA TRP A 60 6.24 6.12 -2.56
C TRP A 60 6.75 5.70 -1.18
N ARG A 61 7.55 4.62 -1.09
CA ARG A 61 8.12 4.17 0.20
C ARG A 61 9.09 5.17 0.81
N GLU A 62 9.94 5.79 0.02
CA GLU A 62 10.85 6.85 0.50
C GLU A 62 10.08 8.02 1.11
N ARG A 63 8.99 8.44 0.45
CA ARG A 63 8.10 9.49 0.96
C ARG A 63 7.45 9.08 2.28
N ARG A 64 6.92 7.86 2.41
CA ARG A 64 6.33 7.33 3.65
C ARG A 64 7.32 7.33 4.82
N VAL A 65 8.56 6.88 4.58
CA VAL A 65 9.62 6.88 5.61
C VAL A 65 9.94 8.31 6.05
N ARG A 66 10.02 9.24 5.10
CA ARG A 66 10.25 10.67 5.40
C ARG A 66 9.11 11.26 6.22
N GLU A 67 7.86 11.08 5.78
CA GLU A 67 6.66 11.56 6.47
C GLU A 67 6.55 10.98 7.89
N SER A 68 6.82 9.68 8.06
CA SER A 68 6.84 9.03 9.38
C SER A 68 7.90 9.61 10.31
N ARG A 69 9.10 9.92 9.78
CA ARG A 69 10.17 10.56 10.56
C ARG A 69 9.83 11.99 10.94
N LEU A 70 9.26 12.77 10.02
CA LEU A 70 8.81 14.14 10.28
C LEU A 70 7.70 14.18 11.34
N ALA A 71 6.76 13.23 11.29
CA ALA A 71 5.72 13.09 12.31
C ALA A 71 6.25 12.73 13.71
N LYS A 72 7.51 12.32 13.83
CA LYS A 72 8.14 11.88 15.09
C LYS A 72 9.18 12.87 15.64
N ALA A 73 9.47 13.97 14.94
CA ALA A 73 10.40 14.99 15.42
C ALA A 73 9.69 15.93 16.42
N PRO A 74 10.23 16.14 17.63
CA PRO A 74 9.72 17.20 18.50
C PRO A 74 10.02 18.58 17.89
N ALA A 75 9.03 19.47 17.98
CA ALA A 75 9.10 20.85 17.51
C ALA A 75 10.19 21.66 18.21
#